data_AF-A0A9X0HJ89-F1
#
_entry.id   AF-A0A9X0HJ89-F1
#
_cell.length_a   1.000
_cell.length_b   1.000
_cell.length_c   1.000
_cell.angle_alpha   90.00
_cell.angle_beta   90.00
_cell.angle_gamma   90.00
#
_symmetry.space_group_name_H-M   'P 1'
#
loop_
_entity.id
_entity.type
_entity.pdbx_description
1 polymer ?
#
loop_
_entity_poly.entity_id
_entity_poly.type
_entity_poly.pdbx_seq_one_letter_code
_entity_poly.pdbx_strand_id
1 'polypeptide(L)'
;MHEHDSKLTFEVMNKHLLLPVLVAFCFNTAQAQSKKLHAANDKEQLVSKRKASLQENASSIIILKSAEDSTKKSIPIDLNVKLKQDTEGVVDKHPFAVYFILIAAGLAAVASLASSIITARLNLKSKDKEYLNDYHKKVIDKRIKAIEAVESLMALFSTSYTHQVNGEKKLYNCFFVDELESEKLSNIVDKMGEFGMWYSINTIRSLEGFCEMIFPIVRRARTLEGEELVMYAIKQKEKIKHKIEIIEGCLGEDMDKLYDVKGFFKAKFKNKHPSTEKVLQS
;
A
#
# COMPACT_ATOMS: atom_id res chain seq x y z
N MET A 1 -39.67 24.33 17.74
CA MET A 1 -38.53 23.84 18.54
C MET A 1 -37.91 22.59 17.89
N HIS A 2 -37.68 22.63 16.58
CA HIS A 2 -37.08 21.55 15.79
C HIS A 2 -36.39 22.18 14.56
N GLU A 3 -35.28 22.88 14.78
CA GLU A 3 -34.49 23.44 13.66
C GLU A 3 -32.99 23.56 13.97
N HIS A 4 -32.51 22.85 15.00
CA HIS A 4 -31.11 22.94 15.44
C HIS A 4 -30.28 21.66 15.27
N ASP A 5 -30.88 20.54 14.86
CA ASP A 5 -30.19 19.24 14.76
C ASP A 5 -29.72 18.86 13.35
N SER A 6 -30.10 19.59 12.30
CA SER A 6 -29.68 19.30 10.91
C SER A 6 -28.36 19.97 10.51
N LYS A 7 -27.83 20.91 11.31
CA LYS A 7 -26.52 21.54 11.05
C LYS A 7 -25.33 20.73 11.55
N LEU A 8 -25.52 19.90 12.58
CA LEU A 8 -24.42 19.14 13.18
C LEU A 8 -24.00 17.90 12.36
N THR A 9 -24.90 17.34 11.55
CA THR A 9 -24.62 16.16 10.72
C THR A 9 -23.92 16.51 9.40
N PHE A 10 -24.08 17.75 8.91
CA PHE A 10 -23.41 18.20 7.67
C PHE A 10 -21.95 18.62 7.91
N GLU A 11 -21.61 19.08 9.11
CA GLU A 11 -20.25 19.55 9.44
C GLU A 11 -19.28 18.39 9.73
N VAL A 12 -19.78 17.23 10.16
CA VAL A 12 -18.98 16.03 10.43
C VAL A 12 -18.72 15.21 9.15
N MET A 13 -19.60 15.30 8.13
CA MET A 13 -19.35 14.69 6.82
C MET A 13 -18.41 15.49 5.92
N ASN A 14 -18.20 16.79 6.19
CA ASN A 14 -17.41 17.66 5.30
C ASN A 14 -15.89 17.64 5.59
N LYS A 15 -15.46 17.17 6.77
CA LYS A 15 -14.02 17.09 7.12
C LYS A 15 -13.29 15.93 6.42
N HIS A 16 -14.00 14.84 6.10
CA HIS A 16 -13.46 13.75 5.29
C HIS A 16 -13.46 14.03 3.77
N LEU A 17 -13.95 15.20 3.34
CA LEU A 17 -13.95 15.67 1.96
C LEU A 17 -12.80 16.64 1.65
N LEU A 18 -12.04 17.11 2.63
CA LEU A 18 -10.90 18.00 2.37
C LEU A 18 -9.76 17.30 1.65
N LEU A 19 -9.47 16.03 1.93
CA LEU A 19 -8.51 15.25 1.14
C LEU A 19 -9.00 15.02 -0.29
N PRO A 20 -10.26 14.61 -0.54
CA PRO A 20 -10.84 14.57 -1.89
C PRO A 20 -10.98 15.92 -2.57
N VAL A 21 -11.05 17.04 -1.86
CA VAL A 21 -11.08 18.40 -2.43
C VAL A 21 -9.66 18.89 -2.72
N LEU A 22 -8.66 18.52 -1.92
CA LEU A 22 -7.24 18.71 -2.24
C LEU A 22 -6.82 17.84 -3.41
N VAL A 23 -7.22 16.56 -3.41
CA VAL A 23 -7.09 15.65 -4.54
C VAL A 23 -7.89 16.21 -5.70
N ALA A 24 -9.17 16.56 -5.61
CA ALA A 24 -9.93 17.09 -6.74
C ALA A 24 -9.44 18.46 -7.23
N PHE A 25 -8.86 19.29 -6.38
CA PHE A 25 -8.26 20.57 -6.77
C PHE A 25 -6.93 20.33 -7.49
N CYS A 26 -6.03 19.53 -6.90
CA CYS A 26 -4.78 19.10 -7.54
C CYS A 26 -5.03 18.27 -8.82
N PHE A 27 -6.06 17.43 -8.83
CA PHE A 27 -6.46 16.50 -9.90
C PHE A 27 -7.27 17.20 -10.99
N ASN A 28 -8.04 18.26 -10.70
CA ASN A 28 -8.64 19.10 -11.75
C ASN A 28 -7.58 19.95 -12.46
N THR A 29 -6.59 20.49 -11.72
CA THR A 29 -5.45 21.17 -12.33
C THR A 29 -4.54 20.21 -13.08
N ALA A 30 -4.30 19.01 -12.55
CA ALA A 30 -3.53 17.96 -13.21
C ALA A 30 -4.29 17.37 -14.40
N GLN A 31 -5.61 17.17 -14.36
CA GLN A 31 -6.41 16.76 -15.52
C GLN A 31 -6.42 17.83 -16.62
N ALA A 32 -6.48 19.11 -16.27
CA ALA A 32 -6.45 20.19 -17.25
C ALA A 32 -5.10 20.26 -17.99
N GLN A 33 -3.99 19.89 -17.33
CA GLN A 33 -2.67 19.80 -17.95
C GLN A 33 -2.40 18.43 -18.61
N SER A 34 -2.87 17.35 -18.02
CA SER A 34 -2.83 15.98 -18.55
C SER A 34 -3.65 15.83 -19.82
N LYS A 35 -4.80 16.50 -19.96
CA LYS A 35 -5.54 16.56 -21.24
C LYS A 35 -4.75 17.27 -22.35
N LYS A 36 -3.93 18.28 -22.00
CA LYS A 36 -3.02 18.94 -22.96
C LYS A 36 -1.83 18.04 -23.31
N LEU A 37 -1.33 17.25 -22.35
CA LEU A 37 -0.20 16.33 -22.53
C LEU A 37 -0.59 15.02 -23.24
N HIS A 38 -1.76 14.44 -22.94
CA HIS A 38 -2.31 13.27 -23.65
C HIS A 38 -2.71 13.61 -25.08
N ALA A 39 -3.19 14.83 -25.37
CA ALA A 39 -3.39 15.27 -26.75
C ALA A 39 -2.08 15.32 -27.56
N ALA A 40 -0.93 15.50 -26.89
CA ALA A 40 0.39 15.44 -27.51
C ALA A 40 0.94 14.00 -27.58
N ASN A 41 0.74 13.19 -26.55
CA ASN A 41 1.26 11.81 -26.46
C ASN A 41 0.44 10.79 -27.28
N ASP A 42 -0.88 11.00 -27.45
CA ASP A 42 -1.71 10.16 -28.32
C ASP A 42 -1.28 10.28 -29.79
N LYS A 43 -0.73 11.43 -30.19
CA LYS A 43 -0.11 11.59 -31.52
C LYS A 43 1.19 10.79 -31.64
N GLU A 44 2.03 10.74 -30.60
CA GLU A 44 3.27 9.92 -30.62
C GLU A 44 2.99 8.42 -30.51
N GLN A 45 2.02 8.00 -29.69
CA GLN A 45 1.64 6.59 -29.59
C GLN A 45 0.96 6.07 -30.85
N LEU A 46 0.18 6.88 -31.57
CA LEU A 46 -0.35 6.51 -32.89
C LEU A 46 0.77 6.31 -33.92
N VAL A 47 1.84 7.10 -33.85
CA VAL A 47 3.03 6.95 -34.71
C VAL A 47 3.86 5.71 -34.31
N SER A 48 4.02 5.45 -33.01
CA SER A 48 4.75 4.27 -32.50
C SER A 48 4.01 2.96 -32.79
N LYS A 49 2.69 2.89 -32.57
CA LYS A 49 1.87 1.71 -32.90
C LYS A 49 1.86 1.41 -34.40
N ARG A 50 1.85 2.44 -35.27
CA ARG A 50 2.02 2.25 -36.72
C ARG A 50 3.38 1.65 -37.08
N LYS A 51 4.46 2.03 -36.39
CA LYS A 51 5.80 1.45 -36.61
C LYS A 51 5.90 0.01 -36.10
N ALA A 52 5.33 -0.29 -34.92
CA ALA A 52 5.33 -1.64 -34.35
C ALA A 52 4.49 -2.62 -35.19
N SER A 53 3.32 -2.20 -35.69
CA SER A 53 2.50 -3.05 -36.58
C SER A 53 3.18 -3.34 -37.92
N LEU A 54 4.01 -2.41 -38.42
CA LEU A 54 4.81 -2.65 -39.63
C LEU A 54 5.95 -3.65 -39.39
N GLN A 55 6.49 -3.70 -38.17
CA GLN A 55 7.58 -4.60 -37.80
C GLN A 55 7.08 -6.02 -37.43
N GLU A 56 5.94 -6.14 -36.77
CA GLU A 56 5.31 -7.42 -36.42
C GLU A 56 4.78 -8.15 -37.67
N ASN A 57 4.28 -7.40 -38.65
CA ASN A 57 3.95 -7.93 -39.98
C ASN A 57 5.19 -8.47 -40.72
N ALA A 58 6.38 -7.90 -40.49
CA ALA A 58 7.63 -8.39 -41.09
C ALA A 58 8.16 -9.66 -40.38
N SER A 59 8.01 -9.78 -39.06
CA SER A 59 8.45 -10.94 -38.28
C SER A 59 7.56 -12.18 -38.43
N SER A 60 6.25 -11.98 -38.63
CA SER A 60 5.29 -13.09 -38.83
C SER A 60 5.52 -13.86 -40.14
N ILE A 61 6.08 -13.19 -41.16
CA ILE A 61 6.49 -13.80 -42.44
C ILE A 61 7.70 -14.75 -42.26
N ILE A 62 8.53 -14.54 -41.24
CA ILE A 62 9.75 -15.33 -40.99
C ILE A 62 9.43 -16.57 -40.14
N ILE A 63 8.51 -16.48 -39.18
CA ILE A 63 8.19 -17.57 -38.24
C ILE A 63 7.38 -18.69 -38.90
N LEU A 64 6.56 -18.39 -39.91
CA LEU A 64 5.80 -19.41 -40.66
C LEU A 64 6.69 -20.35 -41.51
N LYS A 65 7.97 -20.04 -41.71
CA LYS A 65 8.94 -20.92 -42.37
C LYS A 65 9.66 -21.90 -41.42
N SER A 66 9.58 -21.70 -40.10
CA SER A 66 10.38 -22.46 -39.13
C SER A 66 9.58 -23.52 -38.35
N ALA A 67 8.25 -23.54 -38.48
CA ALA A 67 7.37 -24.40 -37.67
C ALA A 67 6.97 -25.74 -38.35
N GLU A 68 7.43 -26.02 -39.58
CA GLU A 68 7.18 -27.31 -40.25
C GLU A 68 8.10 -28.45 -39.80
N ASP A 69 9.17 -28.19 -39.04
CA ASP A 69 10.25 -29.17 -38.83
C ASP A 69 10.25 -29.91 -37.47
N SER A 70 9.36 -29.60 -36.52
CA SER A 70 9.57 -30.04 -35.11
C SER A 70 8.40 -30.79 -34.44
N THR A 71 7.69 -31.67 -35.17
CA THR A 71 6.75 -32.62 -34.55
C THR A 71 7.18 -34.07 -34.76
N LYS A 72 8.10 -34.58 -33.92
CA LYS A 72 8.34 -36.03 -33.71
C LYS A 72 9.16 -36.28 -32.43
N LYS A 73 8.48 -36.56 -31.31
CA LYS A 73 8.85 -37.60 -30.30
C LYS A 73 8.00 -37.50 -29.03
N SER A 74 7.30 -38.57 -28.68
CA SER A 74 6.75 -38.83 -27.35
C SER A 74 7.28 -40.17 -26.83
N ILE A 75 7.52 -40.26 -25.52
CA ILE A 75 8.05 -41.43 -24.80
C ILE A 75 7.00 -41.85 -23.74
N PRO A 76 6.67 -43.15 -23.59
CA PRO A 76 5.80 -43.62 -22.51
C PRO A 76 6.61 -44.12 -21.30
N ILE A 77 6.03 -43.96 -20.10
CA ILE A 77 6.56 -44.46 -18.83
C ILE A 77 5.69 -45.65 -18.39
N ASP A 78 6.33 -46.77 -18.07
CA ASP A 78 5.71 -48.03 -17.63
C ASP A 78 6.08 -48.28 -16.16
N LEU A 79 5.12 -48.69 -15.32
CA LEU A 79 5.31 -48.92 -13.89
C LEU A 79 4.65 -50.23 -13.48
N ASN A 80 5.48 -51.26 -13.28
CA ASN A 80 5.04 -52.58 -12.84
C ASN A 80 5.99 -53.11 -11.76
N VAL A 81 5.57 -53.04 -10.49
CA VAL A 81 6.34 -53.57 -9.34
C VAL A 81 5.54 -54.71 -8.71
N LYS A 82 6.02 -55.94 -8.91
CA LYS A 82 5.53 -57.16 -8.27
C LYS A 82 6.22 -57.37 -6.92
N LEU A 83 5.46 -57.37 -5.82
CA LEU A 83 5.90 -57.85 -4.51
C LEU A 83 5.41 -59.30 -4.33
N LYS A 84 6.35 -60.25 -4.25
CA LYS A 84 6.12 -61.65 -3.84
C LYS A 84 6.22 -61.72 -2.32
N GLN A 85 5.19 -62.27 -1.66
CA GLN A 85 5.22 -62.65 -0.25
C GLN A 85 5.30 -64.17 -0.13
N ASP A 86 6.45 -64.69 0.28
CA ASP A 86 6.61 -66.07 0.74
C ASP A 86 6.53 -66.06 2.28
N THR A 87 5.41 -66.49 2.86
CA THR A 87 5.23 -66.64 4.34
C THR A 87 4.47 -67.92 4.70
N GLU A 88 4.79 -69.04 4.05
CA GLU A 88 4.27 -70.36 4.44
C GLU A 88 5.35 -71.10 5.24
N GLY A 89 5.20 -71.20 6.56
CA GLY A 89 6.03 -72.10 7.38
C GLY A 89 6.24 -71.73 8.86
N VAL A 90 5.82 -70.55 9.32
CA VAL A 90 6.09 -70.10 10.72
C VAL A 90 4.91 -70.34 11.67
N VAL A 91 3.72 -70.70 11.17
CA VAL A 91 2.48 -70.69 11.96
C VAL A 91 2.35 -71.86 12.95
N ASP A 92 3.01 -73.00 12.71
CA ASP A 92 2.68 -74.24 13.44
C ASP A 92 3.44 -74.47 14.76
N LYS A 93 4.44 -73.64 15.12
CA LYS A 93 5.29 -73.93 16.30
C LYS A 93 5.04 -73.05 17.53
N HIS A 94 4.44 -71.86 17.38
CA HIS A 94 4.24 -70.94 18.50
C HIS A 94 2.94 -70.13 18.36
N PRO A 95 1.77 -70.69 18.72
CA PRO A 95 0.48 -70.01 18.59
C PRO A 95 0.43 -68.70 19.40
N PHE A 96 1.12 -68.65 20.55
CA PHE A 96 1.24 -67.43 21.35
C PHE A 96 1.96 -66.28 20.62
N ALA A 97 2.94 -66.57 19.75
CA ALA A 97 3.68 -65.54 19.02
C ALA A 97 2.78 -64.79 18.03
N VAL A 98 1.81 -65.48 17.40
CA VAL A 98 0.85 -64.87 16.47
C VAL A 98 -0.06 -63.87 17.18
N TYR A 99 -0.55 -64.20 18.38
CA TYR A 99 -1.36 -63.27 19.19
C TYR A 99 -0.57 -62.03 19.63
N PHE A 100 0.69 -62.19 20.04
CA PHE A 100 1.56 -61.06 20.37
C PHE A 100 1.78 -60.15 19.16
N ILE A 101 2.02 -60.70 17.97
CA ILE A 101 2.21 -59.92 16.74
C ILE A 101 0.93 -59.15 16.39
N LEU A 102 -0.26 -59.76 16.51
CA LEU A 102 -1.54 -59.08 16.23
C LEU A 102 -1.84 -57.96 17.22
N ILE A 103 -1.59 -58.18 18.52
CA ILE A 103 -1.77 -57.14 19.56
C ILE A 103 -0.77 -56.00 19.34
N ALA A 104 0.50 -56.32 19.06
CA ALA A 104 1.52 -55.32 18.78
C ALA A 104 1.19 -54.51 17.51
N ALA A 105 0.72 -55.17 16.44
CA ALA A 105 0.29 -54.50 15.22
C ALA A 105 -0.94 -53.60 15.44
N GLY A 106 -1.92 -54.07 16.24
CA GLY A 106 -3.08 -53.27 16.63
C GLY A 106 -2.71 -52.03 17.44
N LEU A 107 -1.84 -52.19 18.45
CA LEU A 107 -1.32 -51.07 19.24
C LEU A 107 -0.50 -50.09 18.37
N ALA A 108 0.33 -50.61 17.45
CA ALA A 108 1.08 -49.78 16.51
C ALA A 108 0.16 -48.99 15.56
N ALA A 109 -0.91 -49.60 15.06
CA ALA A 109 -1.90 -48.94 14.21
C ALA A 109 -2.64 -47.81 14.96
N VAL A 110 -3.07 -48.08 16.20
CA VAL A 110 -3.73 -47.05 17.05
C VAL A 110 -2.76 -45.93 17.41
N ALA A 111 -1.51 -46.26 17.76
CA ALA A 111 -0.48 -45.27 18.05
C ALA A 111 -0.15 -44.41 16.81
N SER A 112 -0.09 -45.01 15.63
CA SER A 112 0.09 -44.31 14.35
C SER A 112 -1.06 -43.35 14.05
N LEU A 113 -2.32 -43.79 14.23
CA LEU A 113 -3.50 -42.94 14.06
C LEU A 113 -3.51 -41.77 15.07
N ALA A 114 -3.22 -42.03 16.34
CA ALA A 114 -3.14 -40.99 17.37
C ALA A 114 -2.03 -39.98 17.05
N SER A 115 -0.85 -40.45 16.64
CA SER A 115 0.27 -39.60 16.26
C SER A 115 -0.05 -38.75 15.03
N SER A 116 -0.75 -39.31 14.05
CA SER A 116 -1.23 -38.60 12.86
C SER A 116 -2.21 -37.47 13.24
N ILE A 117 -3.17 -37.75 14.12
CA ILE A 117 -4.15 -36.74 14.58
C ILE A 117 -3.45 -35.60 15.35
N ILE A 118 -2.52 -35.93 16.24
CA ILE A 118 -1.75 -34.94 17.00
C ILE A 118 -0.93 -34.07 16.04
N THR A 119 -0.21 -34.70 15.10
CA THR A 119 0.60 -33.99 14.11
C THR A 119 -0.27 -33.10 13.22
N ALA A 120 -1.42 -33.56 12.77
CA ALA A 120 -2.36 -32.77 11.99
C ALA A 120 -2.85 -31.53 12.76
N ARG A 121 -3.20 -31.67 14.05
CA ARG A 121 -3.59 -30.53 14.90
C ARG A 121 -2.46 -29.54 15.12
N LEU A 122 -1.24 -30.03 15.35
CA LEU A 122 -0.07 -29.16 15.53
C LEU A 122 0.24 -28.41 14.23
N ASN A 123 0.16 -29.07 13.07
CA ASN A 123 0.36 -28.45 11.77
C ASN A 123 -0.68 -27.36 11.49
N LEU A 124 -1.96 -27.58 11.82
CA LEU A 124 -3.00 -26.56 11.68
C LEU A 124 -2.71 -25.34 12.56
N LYS A 125 -2.40 -25.55 13.85
CA LYS A 125 -2.06 -24.45 14.76
C LYS A 125 -0.81 -23.68 14.32
N SER A 126 0.17 -24.36 13.73
CA SER A 126 1.38 -23.72 13.20
C SER A 126 1.03 -22.84 11.99
N LYS A 127 0.21 -23.35 11.06
CA LYS A 127 -0.25 -22.60 9.89
C LYS A 127 -1.08 -21.37 10.27
N ASP A 128 -1.92 -21.45 11.29
CA ASP A 128 -2.70 -20.31 11.77
C ASP A 128 -1.80 -19.18 12.29
N LYS A 129 -0.73 -19.54 13.03
CA LYS A 129 0.27 -18.58 13.51
C LYS A 129 1.07 -17.97 12.37
N GLU A 130 1.45 -18.78 11.38
CA GLU A 130 2.16 -18.33 10.19
C GLU A 130 1.31 -17.34 9.40
N TYR A 131 0.03 -17.64 9.17
CA TYR A 131 -0.91 -16.74 8.52
C TYR A 131 -1.05 -15.41 9.27
N LEU A 132 -1.20 -15.43 10.59
CA LEU A 132 -1.28 -14.22 11.40
C LEU A 132 0.00 -13.38 11.31
N ASN A 133 1.16 -14.04 11.32
CA ASN A 133 2.45 -13.38 11.17
C ASN A 133 2.57 -12.70 9.80
N ASP A 134 2.22 -13.40 8.73
CA ASP A 134 2.29 -12.85 7.38
C ASP A 134 1.27 -11.74 7.14
N TYR A 135 0.09 -11.85 7.76
CA TYR A 135 -0.88 -10.76 7.80
C TYR A 135 -0.30 -9.52 8.49
N HIS A 136 0.30 -9.67 9.69
CA HIS A 136 0.93 -8.56 10.40
C HIS A 136 2.06 -7.92 9.58
N LYS A 137 2.93 -8.71 8.95
CA LYS A 137 3.99 -8.20 8.05
C LYS A 137 3.40 -7.34 6.94
N LYS A 138 2.36 -7.83 6.24
CA LYS A 138 1.70 -7.06 5.16
C LYS A 138 1.10 -5.75 5.66
N VAL A 139 0.52 -5.74 6.86
CA VAL A 139 0.00 -4.50 7.46
C VAL A 139 1.13 -3.53 7.78
N ILE A 140 2.22 -4.02 8.37
CA ILE A 140 3.39 -3.20 8.68
C ILE A 140 3.98 -2.61 7.40
N ASP A 141 4.16 -3.40 6.35
CA ASP A 141 4.68 -2.93 5.05
C ASP A 141 3.82 -1.81 4.46
N LYS A 142 2.48 -1.95 4.53
CA LYS A 142 1.56 -0.92 4.06
C LYS A 142 1.61 0.36 4.89
N ARG A 143 1.82 0.25 6.20
CA ARG A 143 2.00 1.41 7.09
C ARG A 143 3.33 2.11 6.85
N ILE A 144 4.41 1.37 6.62
CA ILE A 144 5.72 1.95 6.25
C ILE A 144 5.58 2.76 4.97
N LYS A 145 4.98 2.19 3.92
CA LYS A 145 4.74 2.91 2.65
C LYS A 145 3.90 4.18 2.81
N ALA A 146 2.94 4.16 3.73
CA ALA A 146 2.17 5.34 4.07
C ALA A 146 3.08 6.41 4.67
N ILE A 147 3.89 6.07 5.67
CA ILE A 147 4.84 6.99 6.31
C ILE A 147 5.82 7.57 5.28
N GLU A 148 6.42 6.73 4.44
CA GLU A 148 7.32 7.15 3.35
C GLU A 148 6.66 8.16 2.39
N ALA A 149 5.36 7.99 2.10
CA ALA A 149 4.62 8.94 1.26
C ALA A 149 4.48 10.32 1.94
N VAL A 150 4.28 10.36 3.26
CA VAL A 150 4.24 11.61 4.03
C VAL A 150 5.63 12.23 4.13
N GLU A 151 6.67 11.43 4.40
CA GLU A 151 8.05 11.90 4.42
C GLU A 151 8.45 12.52 3.08
N SER A 152 8.03 11.90 1.96
CA SER A 152 8.27 12.45 0.62
C SER A 152 7.62 13.83 0.46
N LEU A 153 6.42 14.02 1.00
CA LEU A 153 5.77 15.34 1.04
C LEU A 153 6.57 16.31 1.90
N MET A 154 6.95 15.94 3.12
CA MET A 154 7.70 16.80 4.04
C MET A 154 9.08 17.18 3.49
N ALA A 155 9.75 16.26 2.79
CA ALA A 155 11.01 16.52 2.11
C ALA A 155 10.85 17.60 1.03
N LEU A 156 9.79 17.52 0.21
CA LEU A 156 9.45 18.59 -0.73
C LEU A 156 9.23 19.92 -0.01
N PHE A 157 8.58 19.89 1.16
CA PHE A 157 8.37 21.04 2.03
C PHE A 157 9.60 21.51 2.85
N SER A 158 10.72 20.80 2.75
CA SER A 158 11.96 21.13 3.46
C SER A 158 13.06 21.62 2.53
N THR A 159 12.92 21.37 1.22
CA THR A 159 13.89 21.83 0.22
C THR A 159 14.03 23.35 0.23
N SER A 160 15.25 23.80 0.49
CA SER A 160 15.63 25.22 0.56
C SER A 160 16.36 25.65 -0.72
N TYR A 161 16.06 26.85 -1.18
CA TYR A 161 16.62 27.52 -2.35
C TYR A 161 17.32 28.80 -1.90
N THR A 162 18.33 29.20 -2.67
CA THR A 162 19.07 30.44 -2.42
C THR A 162 18.76 31.43 -3.53
N HIS A 163 18.33 32.64 -3.18
CA HIS A 163 18.15 33.75 -4.12
C HIS A 163 18.88 34.99 -3.61
N GLN A 164 19.35 35.83 -4.52
CA GLN A 164 20.06 37.06 -4.18
C GLN A 164 19.04 38.21 -4.12
N VAL A 165 18.87 38.80 -2.94
CA VAL A 165 17.97 39.96 -2.71
C VAL A 165 18.84 41.09 -2.21
N ASN A 166 18.84 42.24 -2.89
CA ASN A 166 19.69 43.39 -2.54
C ASN A 166 21.19 43.04 -2.37
N GLY A 167 21.71 42.11 -3.19
CA GLY A 167 23.10 41.66 -3.11
C GLY A 167 23.39 40.58 -2.05
N GLU A 168 22.46 40.30 -1.12
CA GLU A 168 22.60 39.26 -0.11
C GLU A 168 21.95 37.94 -0.52
N LYS A 169 22.61 36.82 -0.28
CA LYS A 169 22.02 35.48 -0.47
C LYS A 169 21.02 35.19 0.66
N LYS A 170 19.77 34.97 0.29
CA LYS A 170 18.69 34.57 1.22
C LYS A 170 18.22 33.15 0.92
N LEU A 171 17.99 32.38 1.98
CA LEU A 171 17.47 31.01 1.92
C LEU A 171 15.97 30.99 2.21
N TYR A 172 15.19 30.40 1.30
CA TYR A 172 13.75 30.21 1.43
C TYR A 172 13.33 28.86 0.85
N ASN A 173 12.15 28.36 1.18
CA ASN A 173 11.74 27.01 0.76
C ASN A 173 10.91 27.03 -0.55
N CYS A 174 10.92 25.89 -1.26
CA CYS A 174 10.50 25.68 -2.66
C CYS A 174 9.10 26.16 -3.11
N PHE A 175 8.14 26.41 -2.21
CA PHE A 175 6.68 26.41 -2.53
C PHE A 175 6.23 27.56 -3.43
N PHE A 176 7.16 28.42 -3.79
CA PHE A 176 6.93 29.73 -4.38
C PHE A 176 7.49 29.82 -5.79
N VAL A 177 8.31 28.86 -6.22
CA VAL A 177 8.82 28.84 -7.58
C VAL A 177 7.79 28.14 -8.46
N ASP A 178 7.45 28.72 -9.62
CA ASP A 178 6.56 28.12 -10.63
C ASP A 178 7.02 26.73 -11.10
N GLU A 179 8.27 26.37 -10.79
CA GLU A 179 8.89 25.07 -11.01
C GLU A 179 8.79 24.12 -9.81
N LEU A 180 7.87 24.33 -8.87
CA LEU A 180 7.46 23.21 -8.03
C LEU A 180 6.95 22.15 -9.00
N GLU A 181 7.74 21.10 -9.21
CA GLU A 181 7.47 20.07 -10.21
C GLU A 181 6.07 19.53 -9.98
N SER A 182 5.09 20.10 -10.68
CA SER A 182 3.67 19.87 -10.40
C SER A 182 3.36 18.38 -10.53
N GLU A 183 4.12 17.70 -11.38
CA GLU A 183 4.14 16.26 -11.52
C GLU A 183 4.64 15.54 -10.26
N LYS A 184 5.76 15.96 -9.64
CA LYS A 184 6.23 15.39 -8.37
C LYS A 184 5.20 15.59 -7.25
N LEU A 185 4.64 16.79 -7.12
CA LEU A 185 3.62 17.04 -6.11
C LEU A 185 2.38 16.18 -6.36
N SER A 186 1.90 16.10 -7.61
CA SER A 186 0.77 15.24 -7.99
C SER A 186 1.06 13.78 -7.63
N ASN A 187 2.23 13.26 -8.02
CA ASN A 187 2.64 11.90 -7.75
C ASN A 187 2.71 11.59 -6.24
N ILE A 188 3.18 12.54 -5.42
CA ILE A 188 3.19 12.38 -3.96
C ILE A 188 1.77 12.37 -3.41
N VAL A 189 0.90 13.28 -3.86
CA VAL A 189 -0.50 13.34 -3.42
C VAL A 189 -1.26 12.06 -3.81
N ASP A 190 -1.04 11.54 -5.01
CA ASP A 190 -1.65 10.29 -5.48
C ASP A 190 -1.20 9.10 -4.64
N LYS A 191 0.11 8.99 -4.36
CA LYS A 191 0.65 8.00 -3.41
C LYS A 191 0.04 8.16 -2.03
N MET A 192 -0.11 9.39 -1.55
CA MET A 192 -0.71 9.63 -0.25
C MET A 192 -2.17 9.16 -0.20
N GLY A 193 -2.92 9.40 -1.28
CA GLY A 193 -4.29 8.91 -1.45
C GLY A 193 -4.37 7.38 -1.44
N GLU A 194 -3.47 6.69 -2.14
CA GLU A 194 -3.40 5.22 -2.17
C GLU A 194 -3.29 4.63 -0.74
N PHE A 195 -2.52 5.29 0.13
CA PHE A 195 -2.28 4.83 1.49
C PHE A 195 -3.18 5.47 2.56
N GLY A 196 -4.25 6.18 2.18
CA GLY A 196 -5.18 6.87 3.10
C GLY A 196 -5.66 6.03 4.29
N MET A 197 -5.91 4.74 4.06
CA MET A 197 -6.38 3.82 5.10
C MET A 197 -5.28 3.34 6.07
N TRP A 198 -4.02 3.69 5.83
CA TRP A 198 -2.87 3.21 6.62
C TRP A 198 -2.26 4.29 7.52
N TYR A 199 -2.67 5.55 7.41
CA TYR A 199 -2.29 6.60 8.35
C TYR A 199 -2.99 6.44 9.70
N SER A 200 -2.29 6.83 10.77
CA SER A 200 -2.96 7.07 12.05
C SER A 200 -3.85 8.32 11.99
N ILE A 201 -4.77 8.41 12.94
CA ILE A 201 -5.66 9.56 13.06
C ILE A 201 -4.89 10.84 13.40
N ASN A 202 -3.81 10.73 14.19
CA ASN A 202 -2.98 11.87 14.54
C ASN A 202 -2.26 12.42 13.31
N THR A 203 -1.65 11.54 12.52
CA THR A 203 -1.01 11.90 11.24
C THR A 203 -2.01 12.55 10.27
N ILE A 204 -3.23 12.01 10.14
CA ILE A 204 -4.27 12.61 9.30
C ILE A 204 -4.62 14.03 9.79
N ARG A 205 -4.88 14.22 11.08
CA ARG A 205 -5.22 15.55 11.63
C ARG A 205 -4.10 16.56 11.47
N SER A 206 -2.85 16.13 11.67
CA SER A 206 -1.68 16.99 11.48
C SER A 206 -1.53 17.40 10.01
N LEU A 207 -1.79 16.47 9.07
CA LEU A 207 -1.81 16.76 7.63
C LEU A 207 -2.95 17.71 7.25
N GLU A 208 -4.17 17.51 7.77
CA GLU A 208 -5.29 18.43 7.55
C GLU A 208 -4.93 19.85 8.00
N GLY A 209 -4.41 19.99 9.23
CA GLY A 209 -3.99 21.29 9.76
C GLY A 209 -2.80 21.91 8.99
N PHE A 210 -1.95 21.09 8.39
CA PHE A 210 -0.90 21.56 7.49
C PHE A 210 -1.48 22.08 6.17
N CYS A 211 -2.44 21.36 5.58
CA CYS A 211 -3.11 21.77 4.35
C CYS A 211 -3.90 23.08 4.53
N GLU A 212 -4.64 23.21 5.63
CA GLU A 212 -5.35 24.45 5.99
C GLU A 212 -4.39 25.65 6.12
N MET A 213 -3.18 25.41 6.61
CA MET A 213 -2.14 26.42 6.77
C MET A 213 -1.47 26.79 5.44
N ILE A 214 -1.14 25.81 4.60
CA ILE A 214 -0.36 26.01 3.38
C ILE A 214 -1.20 26.61 2.24
N PHE A 215 -2.49 26.29 2.18
CA PHE A 215 -3.37 26.75 1.11
C PHE A 215 -3.44 28.29 0.95
N PRO A 216 -3.71 29.09 2.01
CA PRO A 216 -3.71 30.55 1.89
C PRO A 216 -2.31 31.11 1.57
N ILE A 217 -1.24 30.44 2.01
CA ILE A 217 0.14 30.84 1.72
C ILE A 217 0.43 30.71 0.23
N VAL A 218 0.14 29.54 -0.35
CA VAL A 218 0.32 29.28 -1.78
C VAL A 218 -0.55 30.21 -2.61
N ARG A 219 -1.83 30.40 -2.23
CA ARG A 219 -2.74 31.29 -2.94
C ARG A 219 -2.22 32.72 -3.00
N ARG A 220 -1.67 33.24 -1.89
CA ARG A 220 -1.09 34.58 -1.84
C ARG A 220 0.20 34.68 -2.64
N ALA A 221 1.05 33.67 -2.58
CA ALA A 221 2.32 33.71 -3.30
C ALA A 221 2.16 33.74 -4.82
N ARG A 222 1.12 33.10 -5.37
CA ARG A 222 0.81 33.16 -6.81
C ARG A 222 0.51 34.56 -7.34
N THR A 223 0.26 35.53 -6.47
CA THR A 223 0.02 36.93 -6.86
C THR A 223 1.24 37.81 -6.63
N LEU A 224 2.37 37.24 -6.21
CA LEU A 224 3.62 37.94 -5.92
C LEU A 224 4.67 37.49 -6.92
N GLU A 225 5.58 38.39 -7.27
CA GLU A 225 6.69 38.11 -8.19
C GLU A 225 8.01 38.70 -7.62
N GLY A 226 9.15 38.21 -8.14
CA GLY A 226 10.47 38.76 -7.82
C GLY A 226 10.81 38.77 -6.33
N GLU A 227 11.34 39.90 -5.83
CA GLU A 227 11.80 40.04 -4.45
C GLU A 227 10.67 39.97 -3.41
N GLU A 228 9.45 40.41 -3.76
CA GLU A 228 8.30 40.37 -2.84
C GLU A 228 7.93 38.94 -2.48
N LEU A 229 7.95 38.06 -3.47
CA LEU A 229 7.72 36.62 -3.31
C LEU A 229 8.78 36.00 -2.39
N VAL A 230 10.05 36.33 -2.58
CA VAL A 230 11.16 35.83 -1.75
C VAL A 230 11.02 36.29 -0.30
N MET A 231 10.72 37.58 -0.07
CA MET A 231 10.51 38.10 1.28
C MET A 231 9.29 37.49 1.96
N TYR A 232 8.21 37.28 1.21
CA TYR A 232 7.03 36.57 1.70
C TYR A 232 7.37 35.12 2.09
N ALA A 233 8.14 34.42 1.26
CA ALA A 233 8.59 33.06 1.51
C ALA A 233 9.42 32.93 2.79
N ILE A 234 10.39 33.83 2.98
CA ILE A 234 11.23 33.90 4.18
C ILE A 234 10.34 34.09 5.42
N LYS A 235 9.34 34.97 5.35
CA LYS A 235 8.40 35.22 6.45
C LYS A 235 7.57 33.99 6.83
N GLN A 236 7.20 33.14 5.87
CA GLN A 236 6.41 31.94 6.14
C GLN A 236 7.25 30.72 6.57
N LYS A 237 8.57 30.75 6.34
CA LYS A 237 9.48 29.61 6.55
C LYS A 237 9.33 28.96 7.93
N GLU A 238 9.43 29.74 9.00
CA GLU A 238 9.38 29.21 10.37
C GLU A 238 8.03 28.58 10.69
N LYS A 239 6.93 29.15 10.17
CA LYS A 239 5.58 28.60 10.35
C LYS A 239 5.43 27.25 9.66
N ILE A 240 5.98 27.11 8.45
CA ILE A 240 5.95 25.86 7.68
C ILE A 240 6.82 24.83 8.37
N LYS A 241 8.06 25.18 8.74
CA LYS A 241 8.99 24.32 9.46
C LYS A 241 8.40 23.76 10.74
N HIS A 242 7.80 24.61 11.56
CA HIS A 242 7.16 24.17 12.81
C HIS A 242 6.05 23.13 12.57
N LYS A 243 5.26 23.28 11.49
CA LYS A 243 4.24 22.29 11.15
C LYS A 243 4.83 20.98 10.62
N ILE A 244 5.94 21.04 9.88
CA ILE A 244 6.67 19.84 9.44
C ILE A 244 7.17 19.06 10.67
N GLU A 245 7.80 19.73 11.63
CA GLU A 245 8.29 19.10 12.87
C GLU A 245 7.15 18.39 13.65
N ILE A 246 5.95 18.98 13.69
CA ILE A 246 4.77 18.33 14.30
C ILE A 246 4.37 17.07 13.53
N ILE A 247 4.37 17.11 12.20
CA ILE A 247 4.05 15.94 11.36
C ILE A 247 5.11 14.85 11.56
N GLU A 248 6.39 15.19 11.51
CA GLU A 248 7.51 14.26 11.74
C GLU A 248 7.41 13.61 13.12
N GLY A 249 7.02 14.36 14.16
CA GLY A 249 6.73 13.80 15.47
C GLY A 249 5.61 12.76 15.45
N CYS A 250 4.52 13.02 14.71
CA CYS A 250 3.44 12.04 14.54
C CYS A 250 3.92 10.78 13.79
N LEU A 251 4.77 10.95 12.77
CA LEU A 251 5.34 9.83 12.02
C LEU A 251 6.28 8.99 12.89
N GLY A 252 7.09 9.63 13.74
CA GLY A 252 7.93 8.95 14.73
C GLY A 252 7.11 8.10 15.69
N GLU A 253 6.02 8.65 16.25
CA GLU A 253 5.11 7.88 17.09
C GLU A 253 4.44 6.70 16.34
N ASP A 254 4.12 6.88 15.06
CA ASP A 254 3.54 5.84 14.22
C ASP A 254 4.54 4.72 13.93
N MET A 255 5.81 5.07 13.69
CA MET A 255 6.93 4.14 13.54
C MET A 255 7.15 3.30 14.81
N ASP A 256 7.17 3.94 15.98
CA ASP A 256 7.32 3.27 17.28
C ASP A 256 6.21 2.25 17.54
N LYS A 257 5.03 2.48 17.00
CA LYS A 257 3.84 1.64 17.16
C LYS A 257 3.55 0.78 15.92
N LEU A 258 4.54 0.51 15.07
CA LEU A 258 4.32 -0.30 13.86
C LEU A 258 3.85 -1.72 14.18
N TYR A 259 4.46 -2.34 15.19
CA TYR A 259 4.16 -3.72 15.60
C TYR A 259 2.76 -3.87 16.23
N ASP A 260 2.17 -2.79 16.74
CA ASP A 260 0.83 -2.81 17.35
C ASP A 260 -0.27 -2.73 16.28
N VAL A 261 -0.35 -3.77 15.46
CA VAL A 261 -1.35 -3.90 14.39
C VAL A 261 -2.78 -3.87 14.95
N LYS A 262 -3.02 -4.54 16.09
CA LYS A 262 -4.36 -4.60 16.70
C LYS A 262 -4.79 -3.24 17.27
N GLY A 263 -3.90 -2.56 17.99
CA GLY A 263 -4.16 -1.23 18.54
C GLY A 263 -4.38 -0.21 17.44
N PHE A 264 -3.61 -0.27 16.35
CA PHE A 264 -3.81 0.57 15.17
C PHE A 264 -5.24 0.49 14.62
N PHE A 265 -5.73 -0.70 14.31
CA PHE A 265 -7.09 -0.87 13.80
C PHE A 265 -8.15 -0.49 14.84
N LYS A 266 -7.96 -0.87 16.11
CA LYS A 266 -8.88 -0.50 17.20
C LYS A 266 -9.03 1.01 17.32
N ALA A 267 -7.93 1.76 17.30
CA ALA A 267 -7.96 3.22 17.35
C ALA A 267 -8.65 3.80 16.11
N LYS A 268 -8.37 3.26 14.93
CA LYS A 268 -8.94 3.72 13.66
C LYS A 268 -10.45 3.54 13.56
N PHE A 269 -10.98 2.42 14.06
CA PHE A 269 -12.42 2.14 14.02
C PHE A 269 -13.20 2.70 15.21
N LYS A 270 -12.57 2.86 16.39
CA LYS A 270 -13.21 3.47 17.57
C LYS A 270 -13.69 4.90 17.27
N ASN A 271 -12.94 5.64 16.46
CA ASN A 271 -13.28 7.03 16.11
C ASN A 271 -14.29 7.17 14.96
N LYS A 272 -14.74 6.06 14.33
CA LYS A 272 -15.77 6.07 13.28
C LYS A 272 -17.20 5.92 13.79
N HIS A 273 -17.41 5.51 15.04
CA HIS A 273 -18.75 5.30 15.60
C HIS A 273 -19.02 6.12 16.89
N PRO A 274 -19.28 7.44 16.80
CA PRO A 274 -20.00 8.15 17.86
C PRO A 274 -21.53 8.14 17.67
N SER A 275 -22.08 7.66 16.54
CA SER A 275 -23.48 7.93 16.15
C SER A 275 -24.43 6.73 16.08
N THR A 276 -23.98 5.48 16.19
CA THR A 276 -24.92 4.32 16.19
C THR A 276 -25.48 3.97 17.56
N GLU A 277 -24.92 4.51 18.65
CA GLU A 277 -25.41 4.21 20.00
C GLU A 277 -26.65 5.06 20.38
N LYS A 278 -26.92 6.15 19.66
CA LYS A 278 -28.12 6.99 19.87
C LYS A 278 -29.36 6.58 19.06
N VAL A 279 -29.22 5.73 18.04
CA VAL A 279 -30.36 5.27 17.21
C VAL A 279 -31.03 4.02 17.80
N LEU A 280 -30.44 3.41 18.83
CA LEU A 280 -31.04 2.29 19.57
C LEU A 280 -31.67 2.71 20.92
N GLN A 281 -31.70 4.01 21.22
CA GLN A 281 -32.33 4.57 22.42
C GLN A 281 -33.42 5.62 22.11
N SER A 282 -33.78 5.80 20.84
CA SER A 282 -34.92 6.58 20.35
C SER A 282 -35.90 5.69 19.62
#